data_AF-A0A5B0WHK6-F1
#
_entry.id   AF-A0A5B0WHK6-F1
#
_cell.length_a   1.000
_cell.length_b   1.000
_cell.length_c   1.000
_cell.angle_alpha   90.00
_cell.angle_beta   90.00
_cell.angle_gamma   90.00
#
_symmetry.space_group_name_H-M   'P 1'
#
loop_
_entity.id
_entity.type
_entity.pdbx_description
1 polymer ?
#
loop_
_entity_poly.entity_id
_entity_poly.type
_entity_poly.pdbx_seq_one_letter_code
_entity_poly.pdbx_strand_id
1 'polypeptide(L)'
;MDDLYRLLVIVGILAVQYFFSTRNNVYWGSVIPVAYIVFLIWMFVTNRIENTLGFILYLLLGLLFLIAEWSAGRKSLSQKRKKELDKIKTHDLK
;
A
#
# COMPACT_ATOMS: atom_id res chain seq x y z
N MET A 1 -26.94 -4.10 -12.96
CA MET A 1 -25.55 -4.36 -12.53
C MET A 1 -24.74 -4.42 -13.80
N ASP A 2 -24.08 -3.33 -14.17
CA ASP A 2 -23.37 -3.22 -15.45
C ASP A 2 -22.26 -4.26 -15.59
N ASP A 3 -22.11 -4.83 -16.79
CA ASP A 3 -21.07 -5.81 -17.11
C ASP A 3 -19.66 -5.31 -16.80
N LEU A 4 -19.45 -3.99 -16.90
CA LEU A 4 -18.22 -3.30 -16.53
C LEU A 4 -17.87 -3.49 -15.05
N TYR A 5 -18.86 -3.42 -14.16
CA TYR A 5 -18.67 -3.59 -12.71
C TYR A 5 -18.20 -5.02 -12.41
N ARG A 6 -18.80 -6.01 -13.09
CA ARG A 6 -18.46 -7.42 -12.92
C ARG A 6 -17.03 -7.70 -13.39
N LEU A 7 -16.62 -7.07 -14.49
CA LEU A 7 -15.26 -7.19 -15.03
C LEU A 7 -14.20 -6.58 -14.10
N LEU A 8 -14.48 -5.40 -13.52
CA LEU A 8 -13.59 -4.74 -12.56
C LEU A 8 -13.37 -5.57 -11.29
N VAL A 9 -14.43 -6.19 -10.77
CA VAL A 9 -14.33 -7.07 -9.58
C VAL A 9 -13.45 -8.29 -9.88
N ILE A 10 -13.62 -8.92 -11.05
CA ILE A 10 -12.83 -10.10 -11.46
C ILE A 10 -11.35 -9.73 -11.61
N VAL A 11 -11.05 -8.60 -12.28
CA VAL A 11 -9.68 -8.12 -12.46
C VAL A 11 -9.04 -7.76 -11.11
N GLY A 12 -9.79 -7.15 -10.20
CA GLY A 12 -9.32 -6.85 -8.84
C GLY A 12 -8.96 -8.10 -8.04
N ILE A 13 -9.81 -9.13 -8.09
CA ILE A 13 -9.57 -10.41 -7.40
C ILE A 13 -8.33 -11.11 -7.98
N LEU A 14 -8.19 -11.15 -9.31
CA LEU A 14 -7.03 -11.77 -9.96
C LEU A 14 -5.73 -11.01 -9.64
N ALA A 15 -5.78 -9.69 -9.62
CA ALA A 15 -4.64 -8.86 -9.26
C ALA A 15 -4.20 -9.14 -7.82
N VAL A 16 -5.13 -9.20 -6.87
CA VAL A 16 -4.86 -9.51 -5.45
C VAL A 16 -4.34 -10.95 -5.29
N GLN A 17 -4.94 -11.93 -5.97
CA GLN A 17 -4.51 -13.33 -5.89
C GLN A 17 -3.10 -13.55 -6.45
N TYR A 18 -2.81 -12.99 -7.63
CA TYR A 18 -1.46 -13.00 -8.21
C TYR A 18 -0.45 -12.28 -7.30
N PHE A 19 -0.90 -11.21 -6.63
CA PHE A 19 -0.09 -10.44 -5.72
C PHE A 19 0.34 -11.24 -4.47
N PHE A 20 -0.62 -11.89 -3.78
CA PHE A 20 -0.33 -12.69 -2.59
C PHE A 20 0.53 -13.93 -2.90
N SER A 21 0.35 -14.53 -4.08
CA SER A 21 1.08 -15.74 -4.45
C SER A 21 2.57 -15.51 -4.68
N THR A 22 3.02 -14.26 -4.85
CA THR A 22 4.32 -14.04 -5.49
C THR A 22 5.47 -13.68 -4.55
N ARG A 23 5.35 -12.99 -3.38
CA ARG A 23 6.58 -12.39 -2.77
C ARG A 23 6.73 -12.20 -1.25
N ASN A 24 8.02 -12.23 -0.88
CA ASN A 24 8.71 -11.84 0.37
C ASN A 24 9.49 -10.49 0.21
N ASN A 25 8.99 -9.51 -0.56
CA ASN A 25 9.79 -8.40 -1.11
C ASN A 25 9.22 -6.98 -0.85
N VAL A 26 10.09 -5.98 -0.78
CA VAL A 26 9.91 -4.51 -0.59
C VAL A 26 8.65 -3.89 -1.23
N TYR A 27 8.15 -4.47 -2.31
CA TYR A 27 6.93 -4.09 -3.04
C TYR A 27 5.62 -4.31 -2.27
N TRP A 28 5.62 -4.93 -1.09
CA TRP A 28 4.45 -4.92 -0.19
C TRP A 28 4.03 -3.51 0.23
N GLY A 29 4.96 -2.55 0.20
CA GLY A 29 4.67 -1.14 0.48
C GLY A 29 3.66 -0.51 -0.46
N SER A 30 3.63 -0.95 -1.72
CA SER A 30 2.72 -0.42 -2.74
C SER A 30 1.34 -1.08 -2.74
N VAL A 31 1.13 -2.16 -1.98
CA VAL A 31 -0.17 -2.83 -1.85
C VAL A 31 -1.20 -1.92 -1.21
N ILE A 32 -0.82 -1.32 -0.09
CA ILE A 32 -1.74 -0.50 0.70
C ILE A 32 -2.18 0.73 -0.12
N PRO A 33 -1.29 1.45 -0.82
CA PRO A 33 -1.67 2.48 -1.80
C PRO A 33 -2.61 1.99 -2.89
N VAL A 34 -2.37 0.81 -3.48
CA VAL A 34 -3.22 0.26 -4.55
C VAL A 34 -4.60 -0.10 -4.02
N ALA A 35 -4.70 -0.77 -2.87
CA ALA A 35 -5.96 -1.10 -2.22
C ALA A 35 -6.75 0.16 -1.84
N TYR A 36 -6.06 1.20 -1.36
CA TYR A 36 -6.66 2.50 -1.04
C TYR A 36 -7.26 3.18 -2.27
N ILE A 37 -6.56 3.18 -3.41
CA ILE A 37 -7.07 3.74 -4.66
C ILE A 37 -8.32 2.99 -5.13
N VAL A 38 -8.30 1.65 -5.11
CA VAL A 38 -9.47 0.83 -5.50
C VAL A 38 -10.67 1.14 -4.60
N PHE A 39 -10.45 1.29 -3.30
CA PHE A 39 -11.51 1.64 -2.35
C PHE A 39 -12.11 3.03 -2.63
N LEU A 40 -11.27 4.03 -2.88
CA LEU A 40 -11.73 5.37 -3.24
C LEU A 40 -12.52 5.37 -4.55
N ILE A 41 -12.04 4.66 -5.58
CA ILE A 41 -12.75 4.52 -6.86
C ILE A 41 -14.14 3.91 -6.65
N TRP A 42 -14.23 2.87 -5.81
CA TRP A 42 -15.52 2.26 -5.48
C TRP A 42 -16.46 3.23 -4.75
N MET A 43 -15.96 4.02 -3.79
CA MET A 43 -16.75 5.07 -3.13
C MET A 43 -17.24 6.14 -4.11
N PHE A 44 -16.41 6.52 -5.08
CA PHE A 44 -16.77 7.50 -6.09
C PHE A 44 -17.86 6.96 -7.04
N VAL A 45 -17.69 5.74 -7.56
CA VAL A 45 -18.65 5.09 -8.45
C VAL A 45 -20.00 4.80 -7.77
N THR A 46 -20.00 4.56 -6.46
CA THR A 46 -21.22 4.37 -5.66
C THR A 46 -21.87 5.69 -5.20
N ASN A 47 -21.43 6.84 -5.73
CA ASN A 47 -21.89 8.18 -5.36
C ASN A 47 -21.83 8.48 -3.85
N ARG A 48 -20.95 7.80 -3.10
CA ARG A 48 -20.68 8.13 -1.69
C ARG A 48 -19.84 9.40 -1.55
N ILE A 49 -19.12 9.77 -2.61
CA ILE A 49 -18.40 11.03 -2.73
C ILE A 49 -19.05 11.78 -3.89
N GLU A 50 -19.93 12.73 -3.56
CA GLU A 50 -20.71 13.47 -4.55
C GLU A 50 -19.87 14.48 -5.33
N ASN A 51 -18.75 14.94 -4.76
CA ASN A 51 -17.93 16.01 -5.34
C ASN A 51 -16.57 15.48 -5.81
N THR A 52 -16.28 15.64 -7.10
CA THR A 52 -15.01 15.28 -7.75
C THR A 52 -13.81 15.95 -7.07
N LEU A 53 -13.95 17.19 -6.58
CA LEU A 53 -12.89 17.87 -5.85
C LEU A 53 -12.60 17.18 -4.50
N GLY A 54 -13.65 16.73 -3.81
CA GLY A 54 -13.51 15.96 -2.57
C GLY A 54 -12.77 14.64 -2.82
N PHE A 55 -13.13 13.93 -3.89
CA PHE A 55 -12.43 12.70 -4.30
C PHE A 55 -10.94 12.93 -4.55
N ILE A 56 -10.58 13.97 -5.32
CA ILE A 56 -9.18 14.31 -5.63
C ILE A 56 -8.41 14.64 -4.34
N LEU A 57 -9.02 15.41 -3.43
CA LEU A 57 -8.40 15.76 -2.15
C LEU A 57 -8.16 14.52 -1.28
N TYR A 58 -9.14 13.63 -1.13
CA TYR A 58 -8.97 12.39 -0.37
C TYR A 58 -7.92 11.47 -0.98
N LEU A 59 -7.85 11.42 -2.32
CA LEU A 59 -6.87 10.63 -3.04
C LEU A 59 -5.46 11.15 -2.79
N LEU A 60 -5.23 12.45 -2.98
CA LEU A 60 -3.93 13.09 -2.75
C LEU A 60 -3.48 12.99 -1.30
N LEU A 61 -4.36 13.32 -0.35
CA LEU A 61 -4.04 13.31 1.07
C LEU A 61 -3.69 11.90 1.54
N GLY A 62 -4.52 10.91 1.22
CA GLY A 62 -4.31 9.53 1.64
C GLY A 62 -3.04 8.92 1.04
N LEU A 63 -2.74 9.19 -0.23
CA LEU A 63 -1.49 8.73 -0.86
C LEU A 63 -0.26 9.35 -0.21
N LEU A 64 -0.28 10.66 0.08
CA LEU A 64 0.81 11.35 0.77
C LEU A 64 1.09 10.72 2.14
N PHE A 65 0.05 10.48 2.92
CA PHE A 65 0.18 9.82 4.24
C PHE A 65 0.75 8.41 4.11
N LEU A 66 0.22 7.59 3.20
CA LEU A 66 0.67 6.21 3.00
C LEU A 66 2.14 6.13 2.58
N ILE A 67 2.58 7.02 1.69
CA ILE A 67 3.98 7.09 1.26
C ILE A 67 4.89 7.54 2.42
N ALA A 68 4.45 8.54 3.19
CA ALA A 68 5.20 9.05 4.33
C ALA A 68 5.36 7.98 5.42
N GLU A 69 4.28 7.30 5.81
CA GLU A 69 4.30 6.20 6.78
C GLU A 69 5.18 5.05 6.31
N TRP A 70 5.06 4.65 5.04
CA TRP A 70 5.87 3.57 4.49
C TRP A 70 7.37 3.92 4.52
N SER A 71 7.73 5.14 4.14
CA SER A 71 9.11 5.63 4.19
C SER A 71 9.65 5.63 5.63
N ALA A 72 8.86 6.12 6.59
CA ALA A 72 9.21 6.12 8.01
C ALA A 72 9.39 4.70 8.56
N GLY A 73 8.47 3.78 8.25
CA GLY A 73 8.55 2.37 8.65
C GLY A 73 9.80 1.68 8.11
N ARG A 74 10.15 1.93 6.85
CA ARG A 74 11.37 1.39 6.22
C ARG A 74 12.64 1.94 6.84
N LYS A 75 12.67 3.25 7.15
CA LYS A 75 13.78 3.87 7.86
C LYS A 75 13.97 3.22 9.24
N SER A 76 12.90 3.04 9.99
CA SER A 76 12.93 2.36 11.31
C SER A 76 13.47 0.92 11.22
N LEU A 77 12.99 0.12 10.25
CA LEU A 77 13.45 -1.25 10.04
C LEU A 77 14.96 -1.30 9.71
N SER A 78 15.42 -0.39 8.85
CA SER A 78 16.85 -0.31 8.49
C SER A 78 17.74 0.03 9.69
N GLN A 79 17.27 0.93 10.56
CA GLN A 79 17.99 1.35 11.77
C GLN A 79 18.06 0.21 12.79
N LYS A 80 16.96 -0.52 12.99
CA LYS A 80 16.95 -1.72 13.85
C LYS A 80 17.93 -2.77 13.34
N ARG A 81 17.93 -3.04 12.03
CA ARG A 81 18.84 -4.03 11.43
C ARG A 81 20.32 -3.62 11.58
N LYS A 82 20.65 -2.33 11.44
CA LYS A 82 22.00 -1.82 11.71
C LYS A 82 22.42 -2.04 13.17
N LYS A 83 21.54 -1.73 14.13
CA LYS A 83 21.83 -1.91 15.56
C LYS A 83 22.07 -3.39 15.92
N GLU A 84 21.27 -4.31 15.37
CA GLU A 84 21.50 -5.75 15.56
C GLU A 84 22.84 -6.19 14.96
N LEU A 85 23.21 -5.68 13.78
CA LEU A 85 24.49 -6.00 13.14
C LEU A 85 25.70 -5.51 13.96
N ASP A 86 25.62 -4.30 14.51
CA ASP A 86 26.69 -3.73 15.35
C ASP A 86 26.83 -4.48 16.68
N LYS A 87 25.72 -4.98 17.24
CA LYS A 87 25.73 -5.83 18.45
C LYS A 87 26.44 -7.17 18.21
N ILE A 88 26.22 -7.78 17.05
CA ILE A 88 26.91 -9.04 16.68
C ILE A 88 28.41 -8.78 16.47
N LYS A 89 28.78 -7.73 15.72
CA LYS A 89 30.19 -7.38 15.49
C LYS A 89 30.97 -7.11 16.76
N THR A 90 30.35 -6.45 17.74
CA THR A 90 31.00 -6.18 19.04
C THR A 90 31.18 -7.41 19.91
N HIS A 91 30.38 -8.47 19.69
CA HIS A 91 30.54 -9.75 20.37
C HIS A 91 31.59 -10.64 19.70
N ASP A 92 31.71 -10.60 18.38
CA ASP A 92 32.71 -11.36 17.61
C ASP A 92 34.14 -10.79 17.70
N LEU A 93 34.27 -9.49 17.98
CA LEU A 93 35.58 -8.82 18.13
C LEU A 93 36.21 -9.00 19.52
N LYS A 94 35.55 -9.70 20.43
CA LYS A 94 35.95 -9.86 21.84
C LYS A 94 36.29 -11.30 22.14
#